data_AF-A0A2N0NVX3-F1
#
_entry.id   AF-A0A2N0NVX3-F1
#
_cell.length_a   1.000
_cell.length_b   1.000
_cell.length_c   1.000
_cell.angle_alpha   90.00
_cell.angle_beta   90.00
_cell.angle_gamma   90.00
#
_symmetry.space_group_name_H-M   'P 1'
#
loop_
_entity.id
_entity.type
_entity.pdbx_description
1 polymer ?
#
loop_
_entity_poly.entity_id
_entity_poly.type
_entity_poly.pdbx_seq_one_letter_code
_entity_poly.pdbx_strand_id
1 'polypeptide(L)'
;CCARHILSNQPDFFDIKLLIQEIIEAKGHKVIFYPKFYCKLNYIEMYWGAAKWYAHQQCDYSWTGLQRVVPLALDSVLINHIRKYARKSA
;
A
#
# COMPACT_ATOMS: atom_id res chain seq x y z
N CYS A 1 20.11 2.30 23.54
CA CYS A 1 18.82 2.91 23.95
C CYS A 1 17.85 1.79 24.28
N CYS A 2 17.89 1.28 25.51
CA CYS A 2 17.26 0.01 25.91
C CYS A 2 15.82 0.18 26.42
N ALA A 3 15.49 1.36 26.95
CA ALA A 3 14.17 1.65 27.52
C ALA A 3 13.03 1.51 26.49
N ARG A 4 13.20 2.01 25.26
CA ARG A 4 12.17 1.89 24.22
C ARG A 4 11.88 0.44 23.84
N HIS A 5 12.91 -0.40 23.78
CA HIS A 5 12.75 -1.83 23.48
C HIS A 5 12.12 -2.59 24.64
N ILE A 6 12.51 -2.27 25.89
CA ILE A 6 11.91 -2.85 27.10
C ILE A 6 10.42 -2.48 27.20
N LEU A 7 10.07 -1.23 26.91
CA LEU A 7 8.69 -0.73 26.90
C LEU A 7 7.84 -1.40 25.81
N SER A 8 8.37 -1.53 24.57
CA SER A 8 7.62 -2.18 23.49
C SER A 8 7.35 -3.66 23.72
N ASN A 9 8.13 -4.30 24.59
CA ASN A 9 7.99 -5.71 24.94
C ASN A 9 7.18 -5.92 26.23
N GLN A 10 6.70 -4.85 26.87
CA GLN A 10 5.77 -5.02 27.98
C GLN A 10 4.42 -5.52 27.43
N PRO A 11 3.72 -6.41 28.14
CA PRO A 11 2.51 -7.06 27.66
C PRO A 11 1.36 -6.08 27.38
N ASP A 12 1.27 -5.01 28.16
CA ASP A 12 0.33 -3.90 27.96
C ASP A 12 0.56 -3.14 26.65
N PHE A 13 1.76 -3.18 26.04
CA PHE A 13 1.99 -2.59 24.71
C PHE A 13 1.97 -3.63 23.59
N PHE A 14 2.39 -4.87 23.88
CA PHE A 14 2.49 -5.92 22.88
C PHE A 14 1.12 -6.52 22.53
N ASP A 15 0.24 -6.69 23.51
CA ASP A 15 -1.06 -7.36 23.33
C ASP A 15 -2.18 -6.40 22.88
N ILE A 16 -1.91 -5.10 22.80
CA ILE A 16 -2.87 -4.10 22.33
C ILE A 16 -2.88 -4.05 20.79
N LYS A 17 -4.07 -4.22 20.21
CA LYS A 17 -4.29 -3.97 18.79
C LYS A 17 -4.17 -2.49 18.48
N LEU A 18 -3.60 -2.16 17.32
CA LEU A 18 -3.56 -0.77 16.85
C LEU A 18 -4.99 -0.26 16.64
N LEU A 19 -5.28 0.99 17.04
CA LEU A 19 -6.60 1.62 16.84
C LEU A 19 -7.11 1.49 15.39
N ILE A 20 -6.21 1.65 14.41
CA ILE A 20 -6.54 1.48 12.99
C ILE A 20 -6.95 0.04 12.68
N GLN A 21 -6.26 -0.95 13.25
CA GLN A 21 -6.63 -2.36 13.10
C GLN A 21 -8.02 -2.62 13.68
N GLU A 22 -8.31 -2.11 14.87
CA GLU A 22 -9.63 -2.27 15.51
C GLU A 22 -10.74 -1.66 14.66
N ILE A 23 -10.56 -0.44 14.14
CA ILE A 23 -11.55 0.23 13.28
C ILE A 23 -11.80 -0.55 11.99
N ILE A 24 -10.74 -1.07 11.37
CA ILE A 24 -10.84 -1.84 10.12
C ILE A 24 -11.55 -3.18 10.37
N GLU A 25 -11.16 -3.90 11.42
CA GLU A 25 -11.77 -5.17 11.82
C GLU A 25 -13.24 -4.99 12.24
N ALA A 26 -13.57 -3.92 12.98
CA ALA A 26 -14.95 -3.59 13.36
C ALA A 26 -15.87 -3.33 12.16
N LYS A 27 -15.31 -2.90 11.03
CA LYS A 27 -16.03 -2.78 9.74
C LYS A 27 -16.11 -4.08 8.95
N GLY A 28 -15.60 -5.20 9.48
CA GLY A 28 -15.60 -6.52 8.83
C GLY A 28 -14.49 -6.71 7.79
N HIS A 29 -13.50 -5.82 7.74
CA HIS A 29 -12.37 -5.94 6.82
C HIS A 29 -11.21 -6.68 7.48
N LYS A 30 -10.39 -7.35 6.65
CA LYS A 30 -9.17 -8.02 7.11
C LYS A 30 -7.97 -7.09 6.96
N VAL A 31 -7.11 -7.05 7.98
CA VAL A 31 -5.84 -6.32 7.96
C VAL A 31 -4.73 -7.27 7.57
N ILE A 32 -3.93 -6.89 6.56
CA ILE A 32 -2.75 -7.63 6.12
C ILE A 32 -1.53 -6.81 6.53
N PHE A 33 -0.69 -7.38 7.39
CA PHE A 33 0.57 -6.76 7.80
C PHE A 33 1.71 -7.24 6.92
N TYR A 34 2.48 -6.29 6.38
CA TYR A 34 3.69 -6.58 5.63
C TYR A 34 4.93 -6.43 6.52
N PRO A 35 5.98 -7.23 6.29
CA PRO A 35 7.26 -7.05 6.97
C PRO A 35 7.81 -5.64 6.74
N LYS A 36 8.30 -5.00 7.81
CA LYS A 36 8.86 -3.65 7.73
C LYS A 36 10.06 -3.64 6.79
N PHE A 37 10.12 -2.63 5.90
CA PHE A 37 11.16 -2.44 4.88
C PHE A 37 11.14 -3.41 3.68
N TYR A 38 10.09 -4.23 3.55
CA TYR A 38 9.91 -5.14 2.40
C TYR A 38 8.73 -4.73 1.53
N CYS A 39 8.72 -3.47 1.05
CA CYS A 39 7.63 -2.96 0.19
C CYS A 39 7.43 -3.77 -1.10
N LYS A 40 8.46 -4.47 -1.57
CA LYS A 40 8.38 -5.37 -2.73
C LYS A 40 7.37 -6.50 -2.57
N LEU A 41 7.01 -6.85 -1.32
CA LEU A 41 5.98 -7.85 -1.02
C LEU A 41 4.56 -7.28 -1.13
N ASN A 42 4.40 -5.96 -1.27
CA ASN A 42 3.10 -5.36 -1.50
C ASN A 42 2.86 -5.19 -3.01
N TYR A 43 1.88 -5.93 -3.54
CA TYR A 43 1.56 -5.89 -4.97
C TYR A 43 1.11 -4.50 -5.46
N ILE A 44 0.66 -3.63 -4.54
CA ILE A 44 0.26 -2.26 -4.87
C ILE A 44 1.43 -1.46 -5.47
N GLU A 45 2.68 -1.75 -5.08
CA GLU A 45 3.86 -1.09 -5.64
C GLU A 45 4.01 -1.36 -7.15
N MET A 46 3.67 -2.58 -7.59
CA MET A 46 3.67 -2.94 -9.02
C MET A 46 2.55 -2.23 -9.77
N TYR A 47 1.36 -2.14 -9.16
CA TYR A 47 0.23 -1.38 -9.70
C TYR A 47 0.59 0.10 -9.88
N TRP A 48 1.13 0.74 -8.84
CA TRP A 48 1.61 2.13 -8.91
C TRP A 48 2.73 2.30 -9.93
N GLY A 49 3.64 1.33 -10.07
CA GLY A 49 4.68 1.34 -11.10
C GLY A 49 4.09 1.42 -12.51
N ALA A 50 3.10 0.57 -12.82
CA ALA A 50 2.43 0.57 -14.12
C ALA A 50 1.64 1.86 -14.36
N ALA A 51 0.88 2.32 -13.37
CA ALA A 51 0.12 3.58 -13.48
C ALA A 51 1.06 4.78 -13.68
N LYS A 52 2.17 4.88 -12.94
CA LYS A 52 3.15 5.96 -13.13
C LYS A 52 3.78 5.94 -14.51
N TRP A 53 4.08 4.75 -15.05
CA TRP A 53 4.62 4.63 -16.40
C TRP A 53 3.64 5.14 -17.46
N TYR A 54 2.34 4.85 -17.33
CA TYR A 54 1.31 5.43 -18.18
C TYR A 54 1.27 6.95 -18.01
N ALA A 55 1.20 7.44 -16.77
CA ALA A 55 1.11 8.86 -16.48
C ALA A 55 2.30 9.63 -17.07
N HIS A 56 3.51 9.12 -16.93
CA HIS A 56 4.71 9.76 -17.50
C HIS A 56 4.67 9.91 -19.03
N GLN A 57 4.03 9.00 -19.76
CA GLN A 57 3.93 9.11 -21.22
C GLN A 57 2.86 10.10 -21.67
N GLN A 58 1.87 10.38 -20.82
CA GLN A 58 0.70 11.19 -21.15
C GLN A 58 0.70 12.56 -20.45
N CYS A 59 1.65 12.80 -19.54
CA CYS A 59 1.72 14.02 -18.74
C CYS A 59 2.54 15.09 -19.46
N ASP A 60 2.03 16.31 -19.45
CA ASP A 60 2.71 17.53 -19.89
C ASP A 60 3.52 18.20 -18.77
N TYR A 61 3.66 17.52 -17.63
CA TYR A 61 4.30 18.00 -16.40
C TYR A 61 3.66 19.25 -15.78
N SER A 62 2.43 19.59 -16.19
CA SER A 62 1.61 20.58 -15.51
C SER A 62 0.79 19.94 -14.38
N TRP A 63 0.50 20.71 -13.33
CA TRP A 63 -0.37 20.23 -12.24
C TRP A 63 -1.76 19.84 -12.76
N THR A 64 -2.35 20.68 -13.62
CA THR A 64 -3.66 20.44 -14.24
C THR A 64 -3.66 19.21 -15.14
N GLY A 65 -2.59 19.01 -15.91
CA GLY A 65 -2.41 17.82 -16.74
C GLY A 65 -2.28 16.56 -15.89
N LEU A 66 -1.51 16.62 -14.80
CA LEU A 66 -1.37 15.51 -13.87
C LEU A 66 -2.71 15.13 -13.22
N GLN A 67 -3.48 16.12 -12.74
CA GLN A 67 -4.82 15.88 -12.16
C GLN A 67 -5.75 15.15 -13.13
N ARG A 68 -5.68 15.48 -14.43
CA ARG A 68 -6.45 14.80 -15.48
C ARG A 68 -5.94 13.40 -15.80
N VAL A 69 -4.61 13.22 -15.82
CA VAL A 69 -3.97 11.97 -16.27
C VAL A 69 -3.98 10.88 -15.19
N VAL A 70 -3.91 11.23 -13.90
CA VAL A 70 -3.85 10.24 -12.81
C VAL A 70 -5.04 9.27 -12.83
N PRO A 71 -6.31 9.70 -12.93
CA PRO A 71 -7.44 8.77 -13.02
C PRO A 71 -7.32 7.81 -14.21
N LEU A 72 -6.96 8.32 -15.39
CA LEU A 72 -6.77 7.51 -16.60
C LEU A 72 -5.64 6.48 -16.44
N ALA A 73 -4.56 6.88 -15.77
CA ALA A 73 -3.44 6.01 -15.47
C ALA A 73 -3.83 4.86 -14.54
N LEU A 74 -4.64 5.14 -13.52
CA LEU A 74 -5.16 4.14 -12.59
C LEU A 74 -6.09 3.14 -13.29
N ASP A 75 -6.94 3.62 -14.20
CA ASP A 75 -7.88 2.80 -14.98
C ASP A 75 -7.20 2.00 -16.10
N SER A 76 -6.02 2.44 -16.56
CA SER A 76 -5.25 1.74 -17.61
C SER A 76 -4.73 0.36 -17.18
N VAL A 77 -4.61 0.11 -15.88
CA VAL A 77 -4.03 -1.13 -15.37
C VAL A 77 -5.11 -2.22 -15.32
N LEU A 78 -5.08 -3.12 -16.29
CA LEU A 78 -6.04 -4.21 -16.41
C LEU A 78 -6.08 -5.11 -15.17
N ILE A 79 -7.28 -5.55 -14.80
CA ILE A 79 -7.51 -6.45 -13.65
C ILE A 79 -6.66 -7.73 -13.71
N ASN A 80 -6.38 -8.24 -14.92
CA ASN A 80 -5.53 -9.41 -15.12
C ASN A 80 -4.08 -9.16 -14.68
N HIS A 81 -3.56 -7.95 -14.88
CA HIS A 81 -2.25 -7.55 -14.37
C HIS A 81 -2.27 -7.42 -12.85
N ILE A 82 -3.32 -6.80 -12.27
CA ILE A 82 -3.46 -6.68 -10.82
C ILE A 82 -3.45 -8.07 -10.15
N ARG A 83 -4.22 -9.03 -10.69
CA ARG A 83 -4.23 -10.42 -10.22
C ARG A 83 -2.88 -11.12 -10.40
N LYS A 84 -2.10 -10.78 -11.42
CA LYS A 84 -0.74 -11.30 -11.62
C LYS A 84 0.23 -10.71 -10.60
N TYR A 85 0.11 -9.43 -10.26
CA TYR A 85 0.92 -8.78 -9.23
C TYR A 85 0.63 -9.39 -7.86
N ALA A 86 -0.65 -9.55 -7.49
CA ALA A 86 -1.04 -10.18 -6.23
C ALA A 86 -0.45 -11.58 -6.05
N ARG A 87 -0.49 -12.42 -7.10
CA ARG A 87 0.11 -13.78 -7.08
C ARG A 87 1.63 -13.80 -6.98
N LYS A 88 2.31 -12.74 -7.40
CA LYS A 88 3.78 -12.64 -7.31
C LYS A 88 4.24 -12.20 -5.92
N SER A 89 3.39 -11.47 -5.23
CA SER A 89 3.64 -10.87 -3.92
C SER A 89 3.20 -11.75 -2.74
N ALA A 90 2.38 -12.77 -3.02
CA ALA A 90 2.01 -13.83 -2.08
C ALA A 90 3.07 -14.93 -2.07
#